data_AF-A0A1G9WQY9-F1
#
_entry.id   AF-A0A1G9WQY9-F1
#
_cell.length_a   1.000
_cell.length_b   1.000
_cell.length_c   1.000
_cell.angle_alpha   90.00
_cell.angle_beta   90.00
_cell.angle_gamma   90.00
#
_symmetry.space_group_name_H-M   'P 1'
#
loop_
_entity.id
_entity.type
_entity.pdbx_description
1 polymer ?
#
loop_
_entity_poly.entity_id
_entity_poly.type
_entity_poly.pdbx_seq_one_letter_code
_entity_poly.pdbx_strand_id
1 'polypeptide(L)'
;MNSITQDVKYRLSILSYARKYGVTIAAIKYRTNRQFIYRLQWRYDGTPASLQPRSRRPHHHPNQHTSQEITFIQNMRRRNPHA
;
A
#
# COMPACT_ATOMS: atom_id res chain seq x y z
N MET A 1 -18.51 7.20 1.62
CA MET A 1 -17.19 6.66 2.02
C MET A 1 -16.96 5.38 1.23
N ASN A 2 -15.96 5.31 0.35
CA ASN A 2 -15.73 4.08 -0.42
C ASN A 2 -15.13 3.03 0.50
N SER A 3 -15.72 1.83 0.54
CA SER A 3 -15.15 0.72 1.30
C SER A 3 -13.87 0.22 0.62
N ILE A 4 -12.94 -0.31 1.41
CA ILE A 4 -11.69 -0.93 0.89
C ILE A 4 -12.03 -1.97 -0.19
N THR A 5 -13.12 -2.70 0.00
CA THR A 5 -13.66 -3.69 -0.93
C THR A 5 -14.09 -3.09 -2.27
N GLN A 6 -14.65 -1.86 -2.28
CA GLN A 6 -15.07 -1.16 -3.50
C GLN A 6 -13.86 -0.82 -4.37
N ASP A 7 -12.78 -0.32 -3.76
CA ASP A 7 -11.54 0.05 -4.46
C ASP A 7 -10.85 -1.17 -5.08
N VAL A 8 -10.85 -2.29 -4.36
CA VAL A 8 -10.31 -3.57 -4.87
C VAL A 8 -11.11 -4.05 -6.07
N LYS A 9 -12.45 -4.07 -5.98
CA LYS A 9 -13.34 -4.45 -7.09
C LYS A 9 -13.12 -3.55 -8.30
N TYR A 10 -12.98 -2.24 -8.07
CA TYR A 10 -12.67 -1.28 -9.13
C TYR A 10 -11.34 -1.62 -9.84
N ARG A 11 -10.26 -1.85 -9.08
CA ARG A 11 -8.94 -2.21 -9.64
C ARG A 11 -8.96 -3.55 -10.39
N LEU A 12 -9.70 -4.54 -9.89
CA LEU A 12 -9.92 -5.80 -10.59
C LEU A 12 -10.64 -5.60 -11.92
N SER A 13 -11.65 -4.74 -11.97
CA SER A 13 -12.37 -4.45 -13.20
C SER A 13 -11.45 -3.82 -14.26
N ILE A 14 -10.57 -2.90 -13.88
CA ILE A 14 -9.57 -2.29 -14.77
C ILE A 14 -8.64 -3.37 -15.33
N LEU A 15 -8.11 -4.24 -14.47
CA LEU A 15 -7.19 -5.30 -14.89
C LEU A 15 -7.86 -6.32 -15.82
N SER A 16 -9.09 -6.74 -15.50
CA SER A 16 -9.87 -7.65 -16.35
C SER A 16 -10.13 -7.03 -17.72
N TYR A 17 -10.49 -5.75 -17.77
CA TYR A 17 -10.73 -5.04 -19.03
C TYR A 17 -9.44 -4.84 -19.82
N ALA A 18 -8.35 -4.45 -19.15
CA ALA A 18 -7.03 -4.28 -19.77
C ALA A 18 -6.47 -5.59 -20.32
N ARG A 19 -6.74 -6.73 -19.68
CA ARG A 19 -6.36 -8.06 -20.20
C ARG A 19 -7.11 -8.40 -21.48
N LYS A 20 -8.39 -8.00 -21.59
CA LYS A 20 -9.24 -8.30 -22.76
C LYS A 20 -9.01 -7.36 -23.94
N TYR A 21 -8.85 -6.06 -23.69
CA TYR A 21 -8.84 -5.01 -24.73
C TYR A 21 -7.52 -4.23 -24.81
N GLY A 22 -6.55 -4.51 -23.93
CA GLY A 22 -5.29 -3.79 -23.85
C GLY A 22 -5.30 -2.58 -22.91
N VAL A 23 -4.11 -2.19 -22.47
CA VAL A 23 -3.87 -1.16 -21.44
C VAL A 23 -4.30 0.24 -21.92
N THR A 24 -4.07 0.58 -23.19
CA THR A 24 -4.39 1.92 -23.71
C THR A 24 -5.90 2.17 -23.75
N ILE A 25 -6.68 1.21 -24.24
CA ILE A 25 -8.15 1.32 -24.28
C ILE A 25 -8.72 1.34 -22.85
N ALA A 26 -8.16 0.54 -21.95
CA ALA A 26 -8.55 0.55 -20.54
C ALA A 26 -8.27 1.90 -19.87
N ALA A 27 -7.10 2.49 -20.12
CA ALA A 27 -6.73 3.81 -19.59
C ALA A 27 -7.73 4.89 -20.01
N ILE A 28 -8.12 4.90 -21.30
CA ILE A 28 -9.13 5.83 -21.84
C ILE A 28 -10.50 5.58 -21.18
N LYS A 29 -10.98 4.33 -21.17
CA LYS A 29 -12.31 3.97 -20.63
C LYS A 29 -12.47 4.37 -19.16
N TYR A 30 -11.47 4.06 -18.34
CA TYR A 30 -11.51 4.31 -16.90
C TYR A 30 -10.97 5.70 -16.53
N ARG A 31 -10.61 6.54 -17.51
CA ARG A 31 -10.03 7.89 -17.30
C ARG A 31 -8.83 7.86 -16.35
N THR A 32 -7.92 6.92 -16.57
CA THR A 32 -6.69 6.75 -15.77
C THR A 32 -5.46 6.78 -16.67
N ASN A 33 -4.27 6.94 -16.09
CA ASN A 33 -3.04 6.84 -16.86
C ASN A 33 -2.60 5.38 -17.06
N ARG A 34 -1.93 5.10 -18.20
CA ARG A 34 -1.41 3.75 -18.53
C ARG A 34 -0.46 3.22 -17.45
N GLN A 35 0.35 4.10 -16.87
CA GLN A 35 1.31 3.73 -15.82
C GLN A 35 0.66 3.20 -14.55
N PHE A 36 -0.54 3.68 -14.22
CA PHE A 36 -1.33 3.22 -13.08
C PHE A 36 -1.76 1.78 -13.31
N ILE A 37 -2.21 1.45 -14.53
CA ILE A 37 -2.58 0.08 -14.91
C ILE A 37 -1.35 -0.83 -14.87
N TYR A 38 -0.19 -0.40 -15.37
CA TYR A 38 1.05 -1.18 -15.25
C TYR A 38 1.45 -1.43 -13.79
N ARG A 39 1.34 -0.44 -12.90
CA ARG A 39 1.58 -0.62 -11.46
C ARG A 39 0.55 -1.55 -10.80
N LEU A 40 -0.67 -1.63 -11.32
CA LEU A 40 -1.66 -2.59 -10.85
C LEU A 40 -1.31 -4.00 -11.33
N GLN A 41 -0.90 -4.16 -12.60
CA GLN A 41 -0.47 -5.44 -13.16
C GLN A 41 0.74 -5.98 -12.40
N TRP A 42 1.74 -5.14 -12.13
CA TRP A 42 2.93 -5.52 -11.38
C TRP A 42 2.65 -5.91 -9.93
N ARG A 43 1.61 -5.33 -9.31
CA ARG A 43 1.17 -5.69 -7.96
C ARG A 43 0.22 -6.90 -7.92
N TYR A 44 -0.32 -7.34 -9.05
CA TYR A 44 -1.34 -8.37 -9.06
C TYR A 44 -0.72 -9.76 -9.03
N ASP A 45 -0.88 -10.46 -7.90
CA ASP A 45 -0.39 -11.83 -7.70
C ASP A 45 -1.47 -12.89 -8.01
N GLY A 46 -2.66 -12.46 -8.46
CA GLY A 46 -3.83 -13.32 -8.65
C GLY A 46 -4.87 -13.20 -7.54
N THR A 47 -4.53 -12.57 -6.42
CA THR A 47 -5.45 -12.36 -5.30
C THR A 47 -6.03 -10.94 -5.30
N PRO A 48 -7.30 -10.76 -4.86
CA PRO A 48 -7.87 -9.42 -4.65
C PRO A 48 -7.12 -8.60 -3.59
N ALA A 49 -6.49 -9.27 -2.61
CA ALA A 49 -5.79 -8.63 -1.51
C ALA A 49 -4.57 -7.83 -1.97
N SER A 50 -3.87 -8.30 -3.00
CA SER A 50 -2.67 -7.63 -3.53
C SER A 50 -2.96 -6.24 -4.11
N LEU A 51 -4.21 -6.02 -4.54
CA LEU A 51 -4.68 -4.75 -5.08
C LEU A 51 -5.18 -3.78 -4.01
N GLN A 52 -5.13 -4.13 -2.72
CA GLN A 52 -5.55 -3.22 -1.67
C GLN A 52 -4.64 -1.98 -1.59
N PRO A 53 -5.19 -0.80 -1.26
CA PRO A 53 -4.36 0.35 -0.93
C PRO A 53 -3.47 0.03 0.26
N ARG A 54 -2.15 0.13 0.08
CA ARG A 54 -1.18 0.09 1.17
C ARG A 54 -1.14 1.43 1.90
N SER A 55 -0.63 1.42 3.12
CA SER A 55 -0.39 2.64 3.90
C SER A 55 0.43 3.63 3.07
N ARG A 56 0.03 4.90 3.11
CA ARG A 56 0.80 6.02 2.54
C ARG A 56 1.68 6.70 3.59
N ARG A 57 1.60 6.26 4.86
CA ARG A 57 2.39 6.85 5.94
C ARG A 57 3.84 6.40 5.81
N PRO A 58 4.82 7.29 6.07
CA PRO A 58 6.20 6.87 6.19
C PRO A 58 6.31 5.81 7.29
N HIS A 59 6.98 4.71 6.97
CA HIS A 59 7.17 3.62 7.94
C HIS A 59 8.26 3.96 8.96
N HIS A 60 9.28 4.71 8.52
CA HIS A 60 10.46 5.00 9.31
C HIS A 60 10.97 6.42 9.03
N HIS A 61 11.68 7.00 10.00
CA HIS A 61 12.47 8.22 9.79
C HIS A 61 13.96 7.92 9.98
N PRO A 62 14.87 8.67 9.31
CA PRO A 62 16.30 8.37 9.33
C PRO A 62 16.92 8.34 10.74
N ASN A 63 16.43 9.21 11.63
CA ASN A 63 16.92 9.34 12.99
C ASN A 63 16.04 8.57 14.01
N GLN A 64 15.29 7.57 13.56
CA GLN A 64 14.41 6.82 14.48
C GLN A 64 15.25 5.93 15.38
N HIS A 65 14.86 5.86 16.65
CA HIS A 65 15.52 4.95 17.57
C HIS A 65 15.39 3.50 17.11
N THR A 66 16.47 2.75 17.26
CA THR A 66 16.41 1.31 17.07
C THR A 66 15.56 0.67 18.18
N SER A 67 15.02 -0.52 17.91
CA SER A 67 14.30 -1.28 18.94
C SER A 67 15.16 -1.54 20.18
N GLN A 68 16.48 -1.72 19.99
CA GLN A 68 17.45 -1.88 21.06
C GLN A 68 17.60 -0.62 21.90
N GLU A 69 17.75 0.54 21.27
CA GLU A 69 17.82 1.84 21.97
C GLU A 69 16.55 2.13 22.77
N ILE A 70 15.38 1.90 22.18
CA ILE A 70 14.09 2.04 22.88
C ILE A 70 14.05 1.12 24.11
N THR A 71 14.50 -0.12 23.95
CA THR A 71 14.56 -1.10 25.05
C THR A 71 15.50 -0.65 26.16
N PHE A 72 16.66 -0.07 25.82
CA PHE A 72 17.58 0.48 26.81
C PHE A 72 16.99 1.68 27.56
N ILE A 73 16.37 2.62 26.84
CA ILE A 73 15.70 3.79 27.44
C ILE A 73 14.58 3.32 28.37
N GLN A 74 13.76 2.36 27.94
CA GLN A 74 12.68 1.79 28.75
C GLN A 74 13.22 1.08 30.00
N ASN A 75 14.27 0.28 29.88
CA ASN A 75 14.89 -0.40 31.02
C ASN A 75 15.53 0.58 32.00
N MET A 76 16.17 1.64 31.50
CA MET A 76 16.75 2.71 32.34
C MET A 76 15.66 3.41 33.15
N ARG A 77 14.57 3.85 32.50
CA ARG A 77 13.41 4.48 33.18
C ARG A 77 12.74 3.54 34.18
N ARG A 78 12.62 2.26 33.83
CA ARG A 78 12.03 1.23 34.71
C ARG A 78 12.85 1.00 35.98
N ARG A 79 14.19 1.01 35.89
CA ARG A 79 15.09 0.78 37.03
C ARG A 79 15.24 2.03 37.90
N ASN A 80 15.03 3.23 37.33
CA ASN A 80 15.14 4.51 38.03
C ASN A 80 13.80 5.29 37.97
N PRO A 81 12.74 4.84 38.68
CA PRO A 81 11.40 5.40 38.55
C PRO A 81 11.21 6.79 39.19
N HIS A 82 12.16 7.25 40.01
CA HIS A 82 12.10 8.54 40.71
C HIS A 82 13.21 9.53 40.30
N ALA A 83 13.93 9.23 39.22
CA ALA A 83 14.95 10.12 38.66
C ALA A 83 14.32 11.32 37.95
#